data_AF-A0A1H9WAN7-F1
#
_entry.id   AF-A0A1H9WAN7-F1
#
_cell.length_a   1.000
_cell.length_b   1.000
_cell.length_c   1.000
_cell.angle_alpha   90.00
_cell.angle_beta   90.00
_cell.angle_gamma   90.00
#
_symmetry.space_group_name_H-M   'P 1'
#
loop_
_entity.id
_entity.type
_entity.pdbx_description
1 polymer ?
#
loop_
_entity_poly.entity_id
_entity_poly.type
_entity_poly.pdbx_seq_one_letter_code
_entity_poly.pdbx_strand_id
1 'polypeptide(L)'
;MTDHAVSTTTRQVLLVVVFAVQLVLMLPSLVAHPHGPAAWFAYCLLTAVLGIVAGHVATGTPTPPLLAVVPLAASVLVTTALPAGASLDDPDWGFGLVGWYLLLVLVERPKALVVALGVHICLSIAWFAHAGNGDVGTAGVVILSGTSFQVGVLVITRVLHRDARLAAEAAAEHDAARTREELARQREQDLKAGFEGQLGALLPLLADLADEQVSVADPTTRLRCSVAAVQLRRLFAENDDVPDPLLHELTACVDVAERRGVVVSLAVSGTATPVPTEVRRELVAPMAQALAVAHGRAKVSLLRTADEVRVAVVADAPETLPAPGRPVAVTVETSVHGGLVRSEARWRTA
;
A
#
# COMPACT_ATOMS: atom_id res chain seq x y z
N MET A 1 -6.55 4.84 -11.91
CA MET A 1 -7.30 5.53 -13.01
C MET A 1 -7.78 4.59 -14.13
N THR A 2 -7.44 3.29 -14.08
CA THR A 2 -7.64 2.33 -15.20
C THR A 2 -9.02 1.67 -15.23
N ASP A 3 -9.57 1.25 -14.09
CA ASP A 3 -10.82 0.47 -14.06
C ASP A 3 -12.03 1.24 -14.58
N HIS A 4 -12.15 2.52 -14.25
CA HIS A 4 -13.26 3.37 -14.70
C HIS A 4 -13.19 3.66 -16.21
N ALA A 5 -11.98 3.85 -16.74
CA ALA A 5 -11.76 4.09 -18.17
C ALA A 5 -12.06 2.83 -19.01
N VAL A 6 -11.67 1.65 -18.53
CA VAL A 6 -11.97 0.37 -19.18
C VAL A 6 -13.47 0.10 -19.16
N SER A 7 -14.16 0.37 -18.04
CA SER A 7 -15.62 0.18 -17.97
C SER A 7 -16.37 1.12 -18.91
N THR A 8 -15.97 2.39 -18.93
CA THR A 8 -16.58 3.41 -19.81
C THR A 8 -16.37 3.07 -21.28
N THR A 9 -15.15 2.71 -21.68
CA THR A 9 -14.84 2.29 -23.05
C THR A 9 -15.63 1.04 -23.44
N THR A 10 -15.70 0.04 -22.55
CA THR A 10 -16.49 -1.18 -22.79
C THR A 10 -17.97 -0.86 -23.03
N ARG A 11 -18.56 0.02 -22.22
CA ARG A 11 -19.95 0.47 -22.41
C ARG A 11 -20.15 1.23 -23.71
N GLN A 12 -19.22 2.10 -24.11
CA GLN A 12 -19.28 2.82 -25.38
C GLN A 12 -19.23 1.86 -26.58
N VAL A 13 -18.32 0.89 -26.56
CA VAL A 13 -18.21 -0.12 -27.61
C VAL A 13 -19.49 -0.96 -27.68
N LEU A 14 -19.99 -1.44 -26.55
CA LEU A 14 -21.25 -2.18 -26.50
C LEU A 14 -22.43 -1.35 -27.00
N LEU A 15 -22.50 -0.06 -26.66
CA LEU A 15 -23.54 0.84 -27.14
C LEU A 15 -23.54 0.94 -28.67
N VAL A 16 -22.35 1.11 -29.27
CA VAL A 16 -22.19 1.15 -30.73
C VAL A 16 -22.57 -0.18 -31.36
N VAL A 17 -22.15 -1.31 -30.77
CA VAL A 17 -22.51 -2.64 -31.24
C VAL A 17 -24.03 -2.86 -31.19
N VAL A 18 -24.68 -2.56 -30.07
CA VAL A 18 -26.14 -2.72 -29.93
C VAL A 18 -26.89 -1.83 -30.92
N PHE A 19 -26.46 -0.58 -31.08
CA PHE A 19 -27.03 0.34 -32.06
C PHE A 19 -26.90 -0.20 -33.50
N ALA A 20 -25.71 -0.68 -33.86
CA ALA A 20 -25.45 -1.25 -35.18
C ALA A 20 -26.27 -2.54 -35.40
N VAL A 21 -26.29 -3.47 -34.44
CA VAL A 21 -27.09 -4.70 -34.54
C VAL A 21 -28.57 -4.36 -34.70
N GLN A 22 -29.08 -3.43 -33.90
CA GLN A 22 -30.49 -3.04 -33.97
C GLN A 22 -30.86 -2.43 -35.32
N LEU A 23 -30.09 -1.46 -35.81
CA LEU A 23 -30.43 -0.74 -37.04
C LEU A 23 -30.08 -1.50 -38.32
N VAL A 24 -28.95 -2.21 -38.33
CA VAL A 24 -28.42 -2.83 -39.55
C VAL A 24 -28.90 -4.27 -39.72
N LEU A 25 -29.08 -5.02 -38.63
CA LEU A 25 -29.47 -6.42 -38.70
C LEU A 25 -30.95 -6.63 -38.38
N MET A 26 -31.46 -5.98 -37.33
CA MET A 26 -32.79 -6.31 -36.79
C MET A 26 -33.90 -5.47 -37.41
N LEU A 27 -33.67 -4.18 -37.68
CA LEU A 27 -34.66 -3.31 -38.32
C LEU A 27 -35.05 -3.82 -39.73
N PRO A 28 -34.11 -4.27 -40.60
CA PRO A 28 -34.50 -4.85 -41.89
C PRO A 28 -35.38 -6.10 -41.73
N SER A 29 -35.06 -7.00 -40.79
CA SER A 29 -35.90 -8.19 -40.53
C SER A 29 -37.31 -7.79 -40.05
N LEU A 30 -37.40 -6.82 -39.13
CA LEU A 30 -38.68 -6.27 -38.63
C LEU A 30 -39.51 -5.61 -39.75
N VAL A 31 -38.88 -5.01 -40.76
CA VAL A 31 -39.60 -4.37 -41.87
C VAL A 31 -39.95 -5.38 -42.97
N ALA A 32 -39.12 -6.41 -43.17
CA ALA A 32 -39.29 -7.41 -44.21
C ALA A 32 -40.45 -8.38 -43.96
N HIS A 33 -40.82 -8.59 -42.70
CA HIS A 33 -41.89 -9.52 -42.31
C HIS A 33 -43.12 -8.80 -41.73
N PRO A 34 -44.34 -9.32 -41.94
CA PRO A 34 -45.53 -8.75 -41.36
C PRO A 34 -45.56 -9.01 -39.84
N HIS A 35 -45.48 -7.94 -39.06
CA HIS A 35 -45.59 -8.01 -37.60
C HIS A 35 -46.79 -7.22 -37.07
N GLY A 36 -47.35 -7.70 -35.97
CA GLY A 36 -48.36 -6.97 -35.21
C GLY A 36 -47.78 -5.75 -34.47
N PRO A 37 -48.64 -4.90 -33.89
CA PRO A 37 -48.22 -3.68 -33.18
C PRO A 37 -47.33 -3.97 -31.95
N ALA A 38 -47.43 -5.18 -31.37
CA ALA A 38 -46.60 -5.63 -30.26
C ALA A 38 -45.09 -5.64 -30.59
N ALA A 39 -44.71 -6.07 -31.80
CA ALA A 39 -43.31 -6.11 -32.21
C ALA A 39 -42.73 -4.69 -32.34
N TRP A 40 -43.49 -3.77 -32.95
CA TRP A 40 -43.10 -2.36 -33.04
C TRP A 40 -43.00 -1.71 -31.67
N PHE A 41 -43.93 -2.01 -30.76
CA PHE A 41 -43.85 -1.53 -29.38
C PHE A 41 -42.60 -2.05 -28.66
N ALA A 42 -42.27 -3.34 -28.80
CA ALA A 42 -41.04 -3.90 -28.26
C ALA A 42 -39.79 -3.22 -28.82
N TYR A 43 -39.76 -2.96 -30.13
CA TYR A 43 -38.65 -2.26 -30.77
C TYR A 43 -38.49 -0.82 -30.27
N CYS A 44 -39.60 -0.09 -30.11
CA CYS A 44 -39.60 1.26 -29.50
C CYS A 44 -39.12 1.22 -28.05
N LEU A 45 -39.53 0.21 -27.29
CA LEU A 45 -39.15 0.03 -25.89
C LEU A 45 -37.64 -0.22 -25.76
N LEU A 46 -37.07 -1.09 -26.61
CA LEU A 46 -35.62 -1.30 -26.70
C LEU A 46 -34.89 -0.01 -27.09
N THR A 47 -35.40 0.71 -28.11
CA THR A 47 -34.84 2.01 -28.53
C THR A 47 -34.81 3.03 -27.38
N ALA A 48 -35.85 3.07 -26.56
CA ALA A 48 -35.89 3.93 -25.37
C ALA A 48 -34.81 3.52 -24.35
N VAL A 49 -34.62 2.22 -24.11
CA VAL A 49 -33.52 1.72 -23.26
C VAL A 49 -32.16 2.17 -23.82
N LEU A 50 -31.96 2.06 -25.14
CA LEU A 50 -30.70 2.48 -25.76
C LEU A 50 -30.42 3.97 -25.54
N GLY A 51 -31.43 4.82 -25.70
CA GLY A 51 -31.32 6.26 -25.42
C GLY A 51 -31.01 6.56 -23.96
N ILE A 52 -31.67 5.87 -23.02
CA ILE A 52 -31.41 6.01 -21.58
C ILE A 52 -29.98 5.57 -21.24
N VAL A 53 -29.55 4.42 -21.74
CA VAL A 53 -28.18 3.93 -21.53
C VAL A 53 -27.15 4.87 -22.15
N ALA A 54 -27.40 5.38 -23.36
CA ALA A 54 -26.54 6.37 -24.00
C ALA A 54 -26.36 7.62 -23.14
N GLY A 55 -27.44 8.12 -22.52
CA GLY A 55 -27.38 9.24 -21.56
C GLY A 55 -26.52 8.92 -20.32
N HIS A 56 -26.65 7.71 -19.78
CA HIS A 56 -25.79 7.27 -18.67
C HIS A 56 -24.32 7.11 -19.08
N VAL A 57 -24.05 6.61 -20.28
CA VAL A 57 -22.68 6.49 -20.82
C VAL A 57 -22.08 7.87 -21.05
N ALA A 58 -22.83 8.81 -21.61
CA ALA A 58 -22.37 10.18 -21.86
C ALA A 58 -22.08 10.96 -20.57
N THR A 59 -22.84 10.71 -19.51
CA THR A 59 -22.63 11.33 -18.19
C THR A 59 -21.62 10.60 -17.31
N GLY A 60 -21.09 9.44 -17.76
CA GLY A 60 -20.20 8.60 -16.95
C GLY A 60 -20.87 7.94 -15.75
N THR A 61 -22.21 7.97 -15.67
CA THR A 61 -22.97 7.41 -14.55
C THR A 61 -23.25 5.92 -14.77
N PRO A 62 -23.32 5.11 -13.69
CA PRO A 62 -23.61 3.68 -13.82
C PRO A 62 -25.04 3.45 -14.29
N THR A 63 -25.22 2.49 -15.21
CA THR A 63 -26.55 2.11 -15.69
C THR A 63 -27.32 1.37 -14.58
N PRO A 64 -28.58 1.77 -14.28
CA PRO A 64 -29.38 1.07 -13.28
C PRO A 64 -29.73 -0.36 -13.76
N PRO A 65 -29.45 -1.41 -12.96
CA PRO A 65 -29.64 -2.80 -13.38
C PRO A 65 -31.10 -3.16 -13.62
N LEU A 66 -32.03 -2.44 -12.98
CA LEU A 66 -33.47 -2.62 -13.16
C LEU A 66 -33.92 -2.39 -14.62
N LEU A 67 -33.16 -1.63 -15.40
CA LEU A 67 -33.44 -1.46 -16.83
C LEU A 67 -33.38 -2.79 -17.61
N ALA A 68 -32.73 -3.83 -17.09
CA ALA A 68 -32.70 -5.15 -17.72
C ALA A 68 -34.08 -5.84 -17.74
N VAL A 69 -35.03 -5.41 -16.91
CA VAL A 69 -36.42 -5.88 -16.96
C VAL A 69 -37.07 -5.54 -18.29
N VAL A 70 -36.68 -4.41 -18.89
CA VAL A 70 -37.30 -3.89 -20.10
C VAL A 70 -36.96 -4.76 -21.33
N PRO A 71 -35.70 -5.14 -21.61
CA PRO A 71 -35.37 -6.13 -22.63
C PRO A 71 -36.01 -7.50 -22.40
N LEU A 72 -36.14 -7.96 -21.14
CA LEU A 72 -36.82 -9.23 -20.84
C LEU A 72 -38.32 -9.15 -21.15
N ALA A 73 -38.98 -8.04 -20.82
CA ALA A 73 -40.37 -7.80 -21.20
C ALA A 73 -40.53 -7.70 -22.73
N ALA A 74 -39.59 -7.05 -23.42
CA ALA A 74 -39.57 -7.00 -24.88
C ALA A 74 -39.41 -8.41 -25.49
N SER A 75 -38.58 -9.28 -24.89
CA SER A 75 -38.46 -10.69 -25.30
C SER A 75 -39.79 -11.42 -25.23
N VAL A 76 -40.49 -11.34 -24.09
CA VAL A 76 -41.83 -11.95 -23.93
C VAL A 76 -42.79 -11.39 -24.99
N LEU A 77 -42.80 -10.07 -25.19
CA LEU A 77 -43.73 -9.42 -26.10
C LEU A 77 -43.49 -9.80 -27.56
N VAL A 78 -42.22 -9.88 -28.00
CA VAL A 78 -41.89 -10.30 -29.38
C VAL A 78 -42.19 -11.78 -29.56
N THR A 79 -41.69 -12.64 -28.68
CA THR A 79 -41.85 -14.09 -28.81
C THR A 79 -43.31 -14.52 -28.82
N THR A 80 -44.15 -13.95 -27.96
CA THR A 80 -45.58 -14.29 -27.86
C THR A 80 -46.46 -13.68 -28.96
N ALA A 81 -45.97 -12.64 -29.65
CA ALA A 81 -46.69 -12.01 -30.76
C ALA A 81 -46.37 -12.62 -32.14
N LEU A 82 -45.44 -13.58 -32.20
CA LEU A 82 -45.08 -14.26 -33.44
C LEU A 82 -46.16 -15.28 -33.86
N PRO A 83 -46.39 -15.45 -35.17
CA PRO A 83 -47.19 -16.56 -35.69
C PRO A 83 -46.62 -17.92 -35.28
N ALA A 84 -47.48 -18.94 -35.19
CA ALA A 84 -47.04 -20.30 -34.91
C ALA A 84 -46.03 -20.78 -35.96
N GLY A 85 -44.91 -21.34 -35.50
CA GLY A 85 -43.82 -21.81 -36.36
C GLY A 85 -42.79 -20.74 -36.76
N ALA A 86 -43.00 -19.45 -36.44
CA ALA A 86 -42.07 -18.36 -36.76
C ALA A 86 -41.05 -18.06 -35.64
N SER A 87 -41.06 -18.80 -34.53
CA SER A 87 -40.13 -18.62 -33.42
C SER A 87 -38.75 -19.16 -33.76
N LEU A 88 -37.70 -18.41 -33.41
CA LEU A 88 -36.29 -18.75 -33.69
C LEU A 88 -36.00 -19.00 -35.18
N ASP A 89 -36.69 -18.26 -36.04
CA ASP A 89 -36.54 -18.26 -37.49
C ASP A 89 -36.39 -16.80 -37.98
N ASP A 90 -36.28 -16.57 -39.29
CA ASP A 90 -36.05 -15.25 -39.90
C ASP A 90 -36.94 -14.10 -39.35
N PRO A 91 -38.23 -14.30 -39.01
CA PRO A 91 -39.08 -13.26 -38.43
C PRO A 91 -38.78 -12.94 -36.94
N ASP A 92 -38.06 -13.80 -36.23
CA ASP A 92 -37.74 -13.61 -34.80
C ASP A 92 -36.48 -12.73 -34.62
N TRP A 93 -36.61 -11.47 -35.02
CA TRP A 93 -35.57 -10.44 -34.83
C TRP A 93 -35.26 -10.18 -33.34
N GLY A 94 -36.18 -10.52 -32.43
CA GLY A 94 -36.07 -10.16 -31.01
C GLY A 94 -35.03 -10.99 -30.27
N PHE A 95 -34.92 -12.28 -30.58
CA PHE A 95 -34.12 -13.22 -29.80
C PHE A 95 -32.65 -12.78 -29.62
N GLY A 96 -31.96 -12.52 -30.73
CA GLY A 96 -30.56 -12.10 -30.71
C GLY A 96 -30.37 -10.72 -30.11
N LEU A 97 -31.28 -9.79 -30.42
CA LEU A 97 -31.19 -8.39 -29.98
C LEU A 97 -31.33 -8.25 -28.46
N VAL A 98 -32.25 -8.98 -27.84
CA VAL A 98 -32.44 -8.90 -26.37
C VAL A 98 -31.17 -9.28 -25.63
N GLY A 99 -30.48 -10.35 -26.05
CA GLY A 99 -29.21 -10.74 -25.40
C GLY A 99 -28.13 -9.66 -25.46
N TRP A 100 -28.10 -8.88 -26.56
CA TRP A 100 -27.22 -7.70 -26.67
C TRP A 100 -27.58 -6.59 -25.70
N TYR A 101 -28.87 -6.32 -25.51
CA TYR A 101 -29.33 -5.35 -24.53
C TYR A 101 -29.04 -5.78 -23.10
N LEU A 102 -29.19 -7.07 -22.79
CA LEU A 102 -28.81 -7.61 -21.49
C LEU A 102 -27.31 -7.43 -21.23
N LEU A 103 -26.46 -7.71 -22.22
CA LEU A 103 -25.02 -7.39 -22.14
C LEU A 103 -24.79 -5.91 -21.87
N LEU A 104 -25.38 -5.02 -22.67
CA LEU A 104 -25.21 -3.58 -22.54
C LEU A 104 -25.57 -3.05 -21.14
N VAL A 105 -26.65 -3.56 -20.54
CA VAL A 105 -27.14 -3.11 -19.22
C VAL A 105 -26.40 -3.78 -18.05
N LEU A 106 -26.00 -5.05 -18.20
CA LEU A 106 -25.51 -5.89 -17.11
C LEU A 106 -24.05 -6.34 -17.26
N VAL A 107 -23.27 -5.78 -18.19
CA VAL A 107 -21.86 -6.15 -18.41
C VAL A 107 -21.02 -6.09 -17.12
N GLU A 108 -21.28 -5.10 -16.27
CA GLU A 108 -20.60 -4.91 -14.98
C GLU A 108 -21.13 -5.84 -13.87
N ARG A 109 -22.20 -6.61 -14.11
CA ARG A 109 -22.82 -7.51 -13.13
C ARG A 109 -22.89 -8.97 -13.59
N PRO A 110 -21.76 -9.71 -13.47
CA PRO A 110 -21.59 -11.03 -14.04
C PRO A 110 -22.75 -12.00 -13.98
N LYS A 111 -23.13 -12.17 -12.72
CA LYS A 111 -24.09 -13.15 -12.25
C LYS A 111 -25.50 -12.76 -12.70
N ALA A 112 -25.85 -11.49 -12.59
CA ALA A 112 -27.15 -10.98 -13.04
C ALA A 112 -27.30 -11.14 -14.55
N LEU A 113 -26.25 -10.86 -15.33
CA LEU A 113 -26.25 -11.08 -16.77
C LEU A 113 -26.46 -12.54 -17.13
N VAL A 114 -25.71 -13.47 -16.51
CA VAL A 114 -25.87 -14.91 -16.77
C VAL A 114 -27.27 -15.39 -16.41
N VAL A 115 -27.82 -14.92 -15.28
CA VAL A 115 -29.20 -15.25 -14.88
C VAL A 115 -30.21 -14.69 -15.89
N ALA A 116 -30.10 -13.41 -16.26
CA ALA A 116 -31.02 -12.78 -17.20
C ALA A 116 -30.96 -13.43 -18.59
N LEU A 117 -29.76 -13.75 -19.08
CA LEU A 117 -29.57 -14.45 -20.35
C LEU A 117 -30.13 -15.87 -20.29
N GLY A 118 -29.90 -16.58 -19.18
CA GLY A 118 -30.51 -17.90 -18.94
C GLY A 118 -32.03 -17.85 -18.93
N VAL A 119 -32.63 -16.85 -18.27
CA VAL A 119 -34.08 -16.63 -18.26
C VAL A 119 -34.61 -16.37 -19.68
N HIS A 120 -33.93 -15.49 -20.44
CA HIS A 120 -34.28 -15.19 -21.83
C HIS A 120 -34.26 -16.45 -22.70
N ILE A 121 -33.18 -17.23 -22.65
CA ILE A 121 -33.03 -18.47 -23.43
C ILE A 121 -34.07 -19.52 -23.01
N CYS A 122 -34.26 -19.75 -21.71
CA CYS A 122 -35.24 -20.70 -21.21
C CYS A 122 -36.67 -20.33 -21.63
N LEU A 123 -37.02 -19.04 -21.59
CA LEU A 123 -38.31 -18.54 -22.04
C LEU A 123 -38.50 -18.81 -23.55
N SER A 124 -37.50 -18.47 -24.37
CA SER A 124 -37.57 -18.69 -25.82
C SER A 124 -37.70 -20.17 -26.17
N ILE A 125 -36.96 -21.05 -25.48
CA ILE A 125 -37.06 -22.51 -25.67
C ILE A 125 -38.43 -23.03 -25.23
N ALA A 126 -38.93 -22.60 -24.07
CA ALA A 126 -40.23 -23.03 -23.57
C ALA A 126 -41.37 -22.59 -24.49
N TRP A 127 -41.30 -21.36 -25.02
CA TRP A 127 -42.27 -20.86 -25.98
C TRP A 127 -42.20 -21.60 -27.32
N PHE A 128 -40.99 -21.83 -27.85
CA PHE A 128 -40.78 -22.61 -29.06
C PHE A 128 -41.38 -24.02 -28.93
N ALA A 129 -41.16 -24.69 -27.80
CA ALA A 129 -41.75 -26.00 -27.51
C ALA A 129 -43.29 -25.95 -27.39
N HIS A 130 -43.84 -24.87 -26.83
CA HIS A 130 -45.27 -24.68 -26.70
C HIS A 130 -45.98 -24.41 -28.04
N ALA A 131 -45.39 -23.59 -28.91
CA ALA A 131 -45.95 -23.23 -30.22
C ALA A 131 -45.97 -24.40 -31.23
N GLY A 132 -45.12 -25.42 -31.01
CA GLY A 132 -45.32 -26.78 -31.50
C GLY A 132 -45.09 -27.06 -32.98
N ASN A 133 -44.50 -26.14 -33.76
CA ASN A 133 -44.38 -26.28 -35.23
C ASN A 133 -43.09 -25.69 -35.86
N GLY A 134 -42.00 -25.53 -35.10
CA GLY A 134 -40.74 -24.96 -35.60
C GLY A 134 -39.67 -26.01 -35.92
N ASP A 135 -38.72 -25.68 -36.81
CA ASP A 135 -37.55 -26.53 -37.09
C ASP A 135 -36.54 -26.47 -35.94
N VAL A 136 -36.37 -27.60 -35.26
CA VAL A 136 -35.44 -27.75 -34.13
C VAL A 136 -33.99 -27.51 -34.55
N GLY A 137 -33.62 -27.87 -35.78
CA GLY A 137 -32.27 -27.67 -36.31
C GLY A 137 -31.93 -26.19 -36.42
N THR A 138 -32.79 -25.44 -37.11
CA THR A 138 -32.69 -23.97 -37.25
C THR A 138 -32.71 -23.28 -35.89
N ALA A 139 -33.65 -23.64 -35.01
CA ALA A 139 -33.73 -23.07 -33.66
C ALA A 139 -32.44 -23.31 -32.84
N GLY A 140 -31.87 -24.52 -32.93
CA GLY A 140 -30.60 -24.85 -32.28
C GLY A 140 -29.44 -24.02 -32.80
N VAL A 141 -29.36 -23.80 -34.12
CA VAL A 141 -28.34 -22.95 -34.75
C VAL A 141 -28.49 -21.49 -34.32
N VAL A 142 -29.70 -20.94 -34.28
CA VAL A 142 -29.97 -19.56 -33.85
C VAL A 142 -29.59 -19.35 -32.38
N ILE A 143 -30.02 -20.26 -31.49
CA ILE A 143 -29.68 -20.19 -30.06
C ILE A 143 -28.17 -20.27 -29.87
N LEU A 144 -27.52 -21.26 -30.50
CA LEU A 144 -26.09 -21.49 -30.34
C LEU A 144 -25.28 -20.32 -30.89
N SER A 145 -25.56 -19.86 -32.11
CA SER A 145 -24.81 -18.77 -32.75
C SER A 145 -24.99 -17.44 -32.01
N GLY A 146 -26.23 -17.07 -31.67
CA GLY A 146 -26.54 -15.85 -30.93
C GLY A 146 -25.91 -15.84 -29.53
N THR A 147 -26.08 -16.93 -28.79
CA THR A 147 -25.59 -17.01 -27.40
C THR A 147 -24.07 -17.14 -27.32
N SER A 148 -23.43 -17.89 -28.23
CA SER A 148 -21.98 -18.10 -28.20
C SER A 148 -21.22 -16.78 -28.33
N PHE A 149 -21.67 -15.90 -29.22
CA PHE A 149 -21.03 -14.60 -29.39
C PHE A 149 -21.23 -13.70 -28.16
N GLN A 150 -22.43 -13.71 -27.57
CA GLN A 150 -22.73 -12.96 -26.36
C GLN A 150 -21.89 -13.43 -25.16
N VAL A 151 -21.74 -14.75 -24.99
CA VAL A 151 -20.88 -15.35 -23.95
C VAL A 151 -19.41 -15.03 -24.22
N GLY A 152 -18.97 -15.08 -25.49
CA GLY A 152 -17.62 -14.71 -25.89
C GLY A 152 -17.26 -13.27 -25.51
N VAL A 153 -18.13 -12.31 -25.83
CA VAL A 153 -17.97 -10.90 -25.43
C VAL A 153 -17.90 -10.77 -23.91
N LEU A 154 -18.78 -11.45 -23.17
CA LEU A 154 -18.74 -11.45 -21.70
C LEU A 154 -17.40 -11.96 -21.13
N VAL A 155 -16.87 -13.06 -21.69
CA VAL A 155 -15.59 -13.63 -21.27
C VAL A 155 -14.44 -12.67 -21.57
N ILE A 156 -14.38 -12.13 -22.79
CA ILE A 156 -13.33 -11.18 -23.19
C ILE A 156 -13.36 -9.94 -22.29
N THR A 157 -14.53 -9.35 -22.06
CA THR A 157 -14.67 -8.20 -21.16
C THR A 157 -14.18 -8.51 -19.75
N ARG A 158 -14.45 -9.72 -19.23
CA ARG A 158 -13.94 -10.13 -17.90
C ARG A 158 -12.43 -10.27 -17.87
N VAL A 159 -11.83 -10.86 -18.90
CA VAL A 159 -10.38 -10.99 -19.01
C VAL A 159 -9.74 -9.60 -19.06
N LEU A 160 -10.26 -8.71 -19.91
CA LEU A 160 -9.79 -7.33 -20.00
C LEU A 160 -9.87 -6.58 -18.68
N HIS A 161 -10.98 -6.69 -17.94
CA HIS A 161 -11.10 -6.06 -16.62
C HIS A 161 -10.12 -6.63 -15.60
N ARG A 162 -9.93 -7.96 -15.60
CA ARG A 162 -8.95 -8.61 -14.72
C ARG A 162 -7.54 -8.13 -15.02
N ASP A 163 -7.16 -8.12 -16.30
CA ASP A 163 -5.81 -7.76 -16.73
C ASP A 163 -5.54 -6.27 -16.49
N ALA A 164 -6.53 -5.41 -16.73
CA ALA A 164 -6.44 -3.99 -16.40
C ALA A 164 -6.21 -3.74 -14.91
N ARG A 165 -6.88 -4.52 -14.04
CA ARG A 165 -6.68 -4.42 -12.58
C ARG A 165 -5.30 -4.88 -12.17
N LEU A 166 -4.83 -6.02 -12.68
CA LEU A 166 -3.49 -6.53 -12.41
C LEU A 166 -2.40 -5.57 -12.91
N ALA A 167 -2.58 -4.99 -14.09
CA ALA A 167 -1.67 -3.98 -14.61
C ALA A 167 -1.64 -2.72 -13.74
N ALA A 168 -2.79 -2.30 -13.20
CA ALA A 168 -2.87 -1.15 -12.31
C ALA A 168 -2.19 -1.40 -10.95
N GLU A 169 -2.37 -2.60 -10.39
CA GLU A 169 -1.69 -3.03 -9.16
C GLU A 169 -0.16 -3.07 -9.38
N ALA A 170 0.30 -3.68 -10.46
CA ALA A 170 1.72 -3.73 -10.80
C ALA A 170 2.34 -2.34 -11.05
N ALA A 171 1.60 -1.43 -11.71
CA ALA A 171 2.03 -0.06 -11.91
C ALA A 171 2.15 0.69 -10.58
N ALA A 172 1.19 0.52 -9.66
CA ALA A 172 1.23 1.15 -8.34
C ALA A 172 2.43 0.65 -7.49
N GLU A 173 2.74 -0.64 -7.56
CA GLU A 173 3.93 -1.20 -6.91
C GLU A 173 5.23 -0.62 -7.48
N HIS A 174 5.30 -0.49 -8.82
CA HIS A 174 6.46 0.08 -9.49
C HIS A 174 6.66 1.56 -9.14
N ASP A 175 5.60 2.36 -9.13
CA ASP A 175 5.64 3.77 -8.74
C ASP A 175 6.06 3.94 -7.27
N ALA A 176 5.56 3.09 -6.38
CA ALA A 176 5.95 3.08 -4.97
C ALA A 176 7.42 2.67 -4.76
N ALA A 177 7.94 1.76 -5.59
CA ALA A 177 9.36 1.38 -5.57
C ALA A 177 10.24 2.52 -6.06
N ARG A 178 9.87 3.16 -7.17
CA ARG A 178 10.58 4.31 -7.75
C ARG A 178 10.63 5.49 -6.77
N THR A 179 9.51 5.79 -6.13
CA THR A 179 9.44 6.86 -5.12
C THR A 179 10.40 6.59 -3.95
N ARG A 180 10.48 5.34 -3.47
CA ARG A 180 11.42 4.94 -2.41
C ARG A 180 12.89 5.09 -2.83
N GLU A 181 13.21 4.73 -4.07
CA GLU A 181 14.56 4.87 -4.62
C GLU A 181 14.96 6.34 -4.76
N GLU A 182 14.06 7.19 -5.26
CA GLU A 182 14.27 8.63 -5.38
C GLU A 182 14.44 9.30 -4.00
N LEU A 183 13.64 8.93 -3.00
CA LEU A 183 13.80 9.40 -1.62
C LEU A 183 15.13 8.95 -1.00
N ALA A 184 15.55 7.70 -1.24
CA ALA A 184 16.84 7.22 -0.75
C ALA A 184 18.03 7.98 -1.37
N ARG A 185 17.96 8.25 -2.68
CA ARG A 185 18.97 9.08 -3.38
C ARG A 185 19.01 10.51 -2.87
N GLN A 186 17.86 11.14 -2.67
CA GLN A 186 17.78 12.49 -2.10
C GLN A 186 18.41 12.52 -0.70
N ARG A 187 18.09 11.54 0.15
CA ARG A 187 18.70 11.42 1.47
C ARG A 187 20.22 11.26 1.41
N GLU A 188 20.72 10.43 0.49
CA GLU A 188 22.17 10.27 0.30
C GLU A 188 22.84 11.57 -0.16
N GLN A 189 22.19 12.32 -1.06
CA GLN A 189 22.68 13.63 -1.53
C GLN A 189 22.66 14.68 -0.43
N ASP A 190 21.60 14.74 0.38
CA ASP A 190 21.48 15.66 1.51
C ASP A 190 22.55 15.39 2.57
N LEU A 191 22.81 14.11 2.86
CA LEU A 191 23.91 13.71 3.73
C LEU A 191 25.25 14.17 3.16
N LYS A 192 25.54 13.91 1.88
CA LYS A 192 26.79 14.36 1.23
C LYS A 192 26.94 15.88 1.25
N ALA A 193 25.90 16.63 0.89
CA ALA A 193 25.91 18.08 0.89
C ALA A 193 26.10 18.67 2.30
N GLY A 194 25.46 18.07 3.31
CA GLY A 194 25.67 18.41 4.72
C GLY A 194 27.12 18.19 5.15
N PHE A 195 27.68 17.02 4.82
CA PHE A 195 29.08 16.69 5.10
C PHE A 195 30.06 17.64 4.39
N GLU A 196 29.86 17.93 3.10
CA GLU A 196 30.69 18.88 2.34
C GLU A 196 30.63 20.30 2.93
N GLY A 197 29.44 20.78 3.29
CA GLY A 197 29.27 22.09 3.90
C GLY A 197 29.97 22.22 5.27
N GLN A 198 29.93 21.15 6.08
CA GLN A 198 30.55 21.13 7.42
C GLN A 198 32.06 20.88 7.37
N LEU A 199 32.55 20.06 6.44
CA LEU A 199 33.99 19.83 6.22
C LEU A 199 34.67 21.02 5.51
N GLY A 200 33.95 21.75 4.67
CA GLY A 200 34.46 22.91 3.95
C GLY A 200 34.97 24.04 4.85
N ALA A 201 34.46 24.16 6.08
CA ALA A 201 34.96 25.11 7.07
C ALA A 201 36.17 24.58 7.87
N LEU A 202 36.41 23.27 7.84
CA LEU A 202 37.36 22.57 8.68
C LEU A 202 38.68 22.26 7.95
N LEU A 203 38.60 21.95 6.65
CA LEU A 203 39.76 21.71 5.79
C LEU A 203 40.73 22.92 5.71
N PRO A 204 40.27 24.18 5.58
CA PRO A 204 41.18 25.34 5.58
C PRO A 204 41.92 25.51 6.90
N LEU A 205 41.26 25.28 8.03
CA LEU A 205 41.90 25.35 9.36
C LEU A 205 43.02 24.30 9.49
N LEU A 206 42.80 23.09 8.96
CA LEU A 206 43.79 22.02 8.96
C LEU A 206 44.96 22.31 8.00
N ALA A 207 44.68 22.92 6.84
CA ALA A 207 45.71 23.37 5.91
C ALA A 207 46.58 24.49 6.52
N ASP A 208 45.95 25.49 7.14
CA ASP A 208 46.64 26.60 7.83
C ASP A 208 47.56 26.13 8.97
N LEU A 209 47.18 25.05 9.66
CA LEU A 209 48.00 24.37 10.68
C LEU A 209 49.13 23.54 10.07
N ALA A 210 48.88 22.88 8.94
CA ALA A 210 49.88 22.05 8.25
C ALA A 210 50.97 22.88 7.57
N ASP A 211 50.61 24.05 7.03
CA ASP A 211 51.53 25.00 6.38
C ASP A 211 52.25 25.92 7.39
N GLU A 212 52.09 25.67 8.70
CA GLU A 212 52.63 26.47 9.82
C GLU A 212 52.25 27.97 9.77
N GLN A 213 51.23 28.35 9.00
CA GLN A 213 50.76 29.74 8.92
C GLN A 213 50.10 30.20 10.22
N VAL A 214 49.66 29.27 11.05
CA VAL A 214 48.99 29.52 12.33
C VAL A 214 49.66 28.71 13.44
N SER A 215 50.06 29.38 14.52
CA SER A 215 50.79 28.75 15.63
C SER A 215 49.86 28.07 16.65
N VAL A 216 50.25 26.88 17.09
CA VAL A 216 49.57 26.12 18.17
C VAL A 216 49.69 26.80 19.54
N ALA A 217 50.66 27.71 19.70
CA ALA A 217 50.84 28.49 20.92
C ALA A 217 49.84 29.66 21.05
N ASP A 218 49.16 30.03 19.96
CA ASP A 218 48.19 31.13 19.96
C ASP A 218 46.88 30.70 20.65
N PRO A 219 46.43 31.45 21.68
CA PRO A 219 45.14 31.23 22.33
C PRO A 219 43.94 31.21 21.38
N THR A 220 43.95 32.01 20.31
CA THR A 220 42.82 32.12 19.38
C THR A 220 42.70 30.89 18.47
N THR A 221 43.84 30.35 18.01
CA THR A 221 43.95 29.09 17.26
C THR A 221 43.48 27.91 18.10
N ARG A 222 43.89 27.83 19.37
CA ARG A 222 43.43 26.78 20.29
C ARG A 222 41.91 26.80 20.48
N LEU A 223 41.31 27.98 20.59
CA LEU A 223 39.87 28.13 20.68
C LEU A 223 39.18 27.63 19.40
N ARG A 224 39.66 28.03 18.22
CA ARG A 224 39.13 27.57 16.92
C ARG A 224 39.23 26.05 16.76
N CYS A 225 40.36 25.44 17.13
CA CYS A 225 40.53 23.99 17.14
C CYS A 225 39.61 23.28 18.12
N SER A 226 39.37 23.84 19.30
CA SER A 226 38.46 23.26 20.28
C SER A 226 37.00 23.25 19.79
N VAL A 227 36.58 24.33 19.12
CA VAL A 227 35.24 24.45 18.51
C VAL A 227 35.11 23.45 17.36
N ALA A 228 36.11 23.38 16.47
CA ALA A 228 36.13 22.42 15.36
C ALA A 228 36.10 20.95 15.85
N ALA A 229 36.82 20.63 16.92
CA ALA A 229 36.81 19.30 17.52
C ALA A 229 35.46 18.94 18.16
N VAL A 230 34.77 19.90 18.80
CA VAL A 230 33.41 19.70 19.32
C VAL A 230 32.41 19.52 18.18
N GLN A 231 32.54 20.30 17.10
CA GLN A 231 31.71 20.17 15.91
C GLN A 231 31.89 18.82 15.21
N LEU A 232 33.13 18.32 15.07
CA LEU A 232 33.42 16.98 14.53
C LEU A 232 32.86 15.87 15.41
N ARG A 233 33.06 15.94 16.73
CA ARG A 233 32.50 14.93 17.65
C ARG A 233 30.98 14.91 17.60
N ARG A 234 30.35 16.08 17.48
CA ARG A 234 28.90 16.21 17.31
C ARG A 234 28.44 15.67 15.96
N LEU A 235 29.16 15.97 14.87
CA LEU A 235 28.90 15.46 13.52
C LEU A 235 28.96 13.92 13.47
N PHE A 236 29.97 13.33 14.12
CA PHE A 236 30.11 11.88 14.20
C PHE A 236 29.04 11.27 15.12
N ALA A 237 28.70 11.92 16.24
CA ALA A 237 27.66 11.42 17.15
C ALA A 237 26.23 11.56 16.60
N GLU A 238 25.93 12.58 15.79
CA GLU A 238 24.61 12.78 15.18
C GLU A 238 24.39 11.87 13.95
N ASN A 239 25.46 11.38 13.32
CA ASN A 239 25.40 10.50 12.14
C ASN A 239 25.76 9.03 12.40
N ASP A 240 26.00 8.65 13.66
CA ASP A 240 26.32 7.27 14.03
C ASP A 240 25.03 6.43 14.15
N ASP A 241 24.71 5.65 13.11
CA ASP A 241 23.63 4.65 13.13
C ASP A 241 24.15 3.40 13.88
N VAL A 242 24.35 3.52 15.20
CA VAL A 242 24.86 2.42 16.04
C VAL A 242 23.70 1.51 16.45
N PRO A 243 23.80 0.18 16.22
CA PRO A 243 22.73 -0.77 16.55
C PRO A 243 22.32 -0.84 18.03
N ASP A 244 23.16 -0.34 18.96
CA ASP A 244 22.89 -0.32 20.40
C ASP A 244 23.49 0.94 21.09
N PRO A 245 22.75 2.07 21.08
CA PRO A 245 23.22 3.35 21.64
C PRO A 245 23.52 3.28 23.14
N LEU A 246 22.79 2.46 23.91
CA LEU A 246 23.01 2.33 25.35
C LEU A 246 24.33 1.62 25.67
N LEU A 247 24.64 0.52 24.97
CA LEU A 247 25.91 -0.18 25.17
C LEU A 247 27.10 0.70 24.78
N HIS A 248 26.95 1.50 23.73
CA HIS A 248 27.98 2.46 23.31
C HIS A 248 28.27 3.49 24.41
N GLU A 249 27.24 4.14 24.97
CA GLU A 249 27.40 5.11 26.07
C GLU A 249 28.04 4.49 27.33
N LEU A 250 27.69 3.25 27.67
CA LEU A 250 28.29 2.54 28.81
C LEU A 250 29.77 2.22 28.57
N THR A 251 30.11 1.74 27.37
CA THR A 251 31.49 1.41 26.99
C THR A 251 32.39 2.65 27.03
N ALA A 252 31.89 3.80 26.56
CA ALA A 252 32.63 5.05 26.64
C ALA A 252 33.00 5.45 28.09
N CYS A 253 32.11 5.21 29.06
CA CYS A 253 32.41 5.47 30.47
C CYS A 253 33.44 4.48 31.03
N VAL A 254 33.38 3.22 30.60
CA VAL A 254 34.39 2.19 30.93
C VAL A 254 35.77 2.62 30.41
N ASP A 255 35.87 3.02 29.14
CA ASP A 255 37.11 3.46 28.52
C ASP A 255 37.75 4.68 29.24
N VAL A 256 36.92 5.58 29.79
CA VAL A 256 37.40 6.70 30.59
C VAL A 256 37.96 6.22 31.94
N ALA A 257 37.33 5.23 32.57
CA ALA A 257 37.80 4.67 33.83
C ALA A 257 39.11 3.88 33.64
N GLU A 258 39.21 3.07 32.59
CA GLU A 258 40.40 2.27 32.28
C GLU A 258 41.63 3.14 31.96
N ARG A 259 41.44 4.26 31.24
CA ARG A 259 42.51 5.23 30.99
C ARG A 259 43.09 5.87 32.25
N ARG A 260 42.36 5.83 33.36
CA ARG A 260 42.84 6.31 34.67
C ARG A 260 43.44 5.20 35.54
N GLY A 261 43.51 3.97 35.03
CA GLY A 261 44.11 2.82 35.70
C GLY A 261 43.13 1.93 36.48
N VAL A 262 41.81 2.09 36.30
CA VAL A 262 40.81 1.20 36.93
C VAL A 262 40.61 -0.02 36.04
N VAL A 263 40.74 -1.23 36.58
CA VAL A 263 40.43 -2.48 35.85
C VAL A 263 38.92 -2.71 35.89
N VAL A 264 38.26 -2.66 34.74
CA VAL A 264 36.80 -2.80 34.64
C VAL A 264 36.41 -4.10 33.95
N SER A 265 35.48 -4.84 34.55
CA SER A 265 34.83 -6.00 33.91
C SER A 265 33.41 -5.63 33.52
N LEU A 266 33.11 -5.56 32.22
CA LEU A 266 31.78 -5.32 31.68
C LEU A 266 31.12 -6.63 31.24
N ALA A 267 29.93 -6.91 31.77
CA ALA A 267 29.10 -8.04 31.37
C ALA A 267 27.77 -7.55 30.76
N VAL A 268 27.40 -8.06 29.60
CA VAL A 268 26.15 -7.70 28.91
C VAL A 268 25.30 -8.95 28.73
N SER A 269 24.01 -8.86 29.06
CA SER A 269 23.06 -9.96 28.92
C SER A 269 21.71 -9.45 28.41
N GLY A 270 21.11 -10.19 27.48
CA GLY A 270 19.85 -9.85 26.82
C GLY A 270 20.01 -9.19 25.45
N THR A 271 18.90 -9.05 24.73
CA THR A 271 18.87 -8.44 23.39
C THR A 271 18.86 -6.91 23.47
N ALA A 272 19.34 -6.23 22.43
CA ALA A 272 19.27 -4.77 22.35
C ALA A 272 17.80 -4.31 22.38
N THR A 273 17.49 -3.41 23.30
CA THR A 273 16.15 -2.84 23.50
C THR A 273 16.22 -1.35 23.19
N PRO A 274 15.30 -0.79 22.39
CA PRO A 274 15.29 0.64 22.12
C PRO A 274 14.96 1.42 23.41
N VAL A 275 15.96 2.11 23.95
CA VAL A 275 15.81 2.96 25.15
C VAL A 275 15.82 4.44 24.73
N PRO A 276 14.80 5.24 25.08
CA PRO A 276 14.78 6.67 24.80
C PRO A 276 16.00 7.40 25.37
N THR A 277 16.48 8.44 24.67
CA THR A 277 17.72 9.15 25.01
C THR A 277 17.75 9.68 26.45
N GLU A 278 16.65 10.24 26.95
CA GLU A 278 16.61 10.77 28.32
C GLU A 278 16.71 9.66 29.38
N VAL A 279 16.14 8.49 29.10
CA VAL A 279 16.25 7.31 29.98
C VAL A 279 17.66 6.73 29.96
N ARG A 280 18.32 6.71 28.79
CA ARG A 280 19.73 6.24 28.69
C ARG A 280 20.64 7.07 29.59
N ARG A 281 20.50 8.40 29.58
CA ARG A 281 21.28 9.30 30.45
C ARG A 281 21.07 8.99 31.93
N GLU A 282 19.83 8.77 32.36
CA GLU A 282 19.52 8.40 33.75
C GLU A 282 20.05 7.00 34.13
N LEU A 283 20.09 6.04 33.20
CA LEU A 283 20.67 4.71 33.42
C LEU A 283 22.21 4.73 33.51
N VAL A 284 22.86 5.58 32.70
CA VAL A 284 24.33 5.68 32.62
C VAL A 284 24.91 6.50 33.78
N ALA A 285 24.19 7.51 34.27
CA ALA A 285 24.71 8.46 35.26
C ALA A 285 25.22 7.82 36.57
N PRO A 286 24.50 6.89 37.23
CA PRO A 286 24.99 6.26 38.47
C PRO A 286 26.25 5.41 38.24
N MET A 287 26.34 4.75 37.09
CA MET A 287 27.54 4.01 36.70
C MET A 287 28.72 4.95 36.47
N ALA A 288 28.52 6.04 35.72
CA ALA A 288 29.57 7.02 35.47
C ALA A 288 30.10 7.64 36.77
N GLN A 289 29.22 7.92 37.75
CA GLN A 289 29.60 8.44 39.07
C GLN A 289 30.45 7.43 39.87
N ALA A 290 30.02 6.17 39.92
CA ALA A 290 30.76 5.13 40.65
C ALA A 290 32.14 4.88 40.00
N LEU A 291 32.20 4.82 38.67
CA LEU A 291 33.46 4.67 37.94
C LEU A 291 34.35 5.90 38.15
N ALA A 292 33.80 7.11 38.17
CA ALA A 292 34.57 8.34 38.34
C ALA A 292 35.41 8.38 39.63
N VAL A 293 34.97 7.71 40.70
CA VAL A 293 35.68 7.68 41.99
C VAL A 293 36.30 6.32 42.33
N ALA A 294 36.34 5.39 41.38
CA ALA A 294 36.91 4.06 41.59
C ALA A 294 38.45 4.09 41.66
N HIS A 295 39.05 3.36 42.59
CA HIS A 295 40.51 3.41 42.87
C HIS A 295 41.30 2.20 42.35
N GLY A 296 40.64 1.15 41.85
CA GLY A 296 41.37 -0.01 41.35
C GLY A 296 40.55 -0.99 40.51
N ARG A 297 39.39 -1.44 40.99
CA ARG A 297 38.56 -2.41 40.26
C ARG A 297 37.11 -2.00 40.24
N ALA A 298 36.46 -2.27 39.11
CA ALA A 298 35.02 -2.15 38.97
C ALA A 298 34.44 -3.31 38.16
N LYS A 299 33.21 -3.70 38.48
CA LYS A 299 32.40 -4.62 37.70
C LYS A 299 31.13 -3.92 37.29
N VAL A 300 30.87 -3.90 35.99
CA VAL A 300 29.67 -3.33 35.40
C VAL A 300 28.87 -4.46 34.77
N SER A 301 27.56 -4.46 34.96
CA SER A 301 26.66 -5.38 34.31
C SER A 301 25.46 -4.66 33.72
N LEU A 302 25.15 -4.97 32.47
CA LEU A 302 23.96 -4.54 31.76
C LEU A 302 23.07 -5.76 31.53
N LEU A 303 21.90 -5.76 32.14
CA LEU A 303 20.87 -6.78 31.94
C LEU A 303 19.69 -6.18 31.19
N ARG A 304 19.21 -6.90 30.18
CA ARG A 304 18.03 -6.54 29.40
C ARG A 304 17.09 -7.73 29.40
N THR A 305 15.84 -7.44 29.74
CA THR A 305 14.72 -8.39 29.74
C THR A 305 13.58 -7.78 28.92
N ALA A 306 12.46 -8.49 28.78
CA ALA A 306 11.31 -7.98 28.03
C ALA A 306 10.67 -6.75 28.70
N ASP A 307 10.77 -6.64 30.02
CA ASP A 307 10.09 -5.66 30.87
C ASP A 307 11.05 -4.71 31.63
N GLU A 308 12.35 -5.01 31.67
CA GLU A 308 13.34 -4.24 32.43
C GLU A 308 14.69 -4.11 31.70
N VAL A 309 15.26 -2.90 31.74
CA VAL A 309 16.67 -2.64 31.47
C VAL A 309 17.34 -2.20 32.77
N ARG A 310 18.42 -2.89 33.12
CA ARG A 310 19.16 -2.68 34.36
C ARG A 310 20.65 -2.48 34.11
N VAL A 311 21.20 -1.43 34.69
CA VAL A 311 22.65 -1.18 34.76
C VAL A 311 23.06 -1.28 36.23
N ALA A 312 24.01 -2.17 36.53
CA ALA A 312 24.58 -2.28 37.86
C ALA A 312 26.10 -2.11 37.81
N VAL A 313 26.64 -1.42 38.81
CA VAL A 313 28.07 -1.21 38.99
C VAL A 313 28.45 -1.59 40.41
N VAL A 314 29.59 -2.26 40.56
CA VAL A 314 30.25 -2.53 41.83
C VAL A 314 31.67 -2.03 41.70
N ALA A 315 32.06 -1.04 42.48
CA ALA A 315 33.38 -0.42 42.40
C ALA A 315 34.02 -0.26 43.78
N ASP A 316 35.35 -0.35 43.82
CA ASP A 316 36.16 0.03 44.97
C ASP A 316 36.28 1.56 45.04
N ALA A 317 35.42 2.18 45.84
CA ALA A 317 35.16 3.61 45.86
C ALA A 317 34.87 4.10 47.29
N PRO A 318 35.15 5.38 47.60
CA PRO A 318 34.88 5.96 48.92
C PRO A 318 33.39 5.92 49.25
N GLU A 319 33.08 5.83 50.56
CA GLU A 319 31.76 5.54 51.12
C GLU A 319 30.66 6.58 50.75
N THR A 320 31.06 7.75 50.27
CA THR A 320 30.15 8.79 49.79
C THR A 320 30.33 9.05 48.30
N LEU A 321 29.36 8.60 47.49
CA LEU A 321 29.20 9.05 46.11
C LEU A 321 28.55 10.45 46.08
N PRO A 322 28.83 11.27 45.06
CA PRO A 322 28.03 12.45 44.78
C PRO A 322 26.56 12.03 44.63
N ALA A 323 25.63 12.74 45.31
CA ALA A 323 24.22 12.41 45.21
C ALA A 323 23.79 12.50 43.73
N PRO A 324 23.19 11.44 43.15
CA PRO A 324 22.62 11.54 41.81
C PRO A 324 21.53 12.63 41.81
N GLY A 325 21.44 13.41 40.74
CA GLY A 325 20.25 14.23 40.50
C GLY A 325 19.02 13.34 40.55
N ARG A 326 17.89 13.82 41.11
CA ARG A 326 16.68 12.99 41.26
C ARG A 326 16.25 12.44 39.89
N PRO A 327 16.39 11.13 39.63
CA PRO A 327 15.96 10.54 38.38
C PRO A 327 14.43 10.56 38.32
N VAL A 328 13.87 10.81 37.13
CA VAL A 328 12.41 10.90 36.93
C VAL A 328 11.86 9.60 36.36
N ALA A 329 12.65 8.87 35.58
CA ALA A 329 12.23 7.67 34.86
C ALA A 329 12.90 6.37 35.35
N VAL A 330 14.01 6.47 36.08
CA VAL A 330 14.84 5.34 36.51
C VAL A 330 14.85 5.21 38.04
N THR A 331 14.71 3.98 38.54
CA THR A 331 14.90 3.69 39.98
C THR A 331 16.38 3.40 40.24
N VAL A 332 16.99 4.15 41.16
CA VAL A 332 18.41 3.98 41.52
C VAL A 332 18.54 3.53 42.97
N GLU A 333 19.17 2.38 43.18
CA GLU A 333 19.53 1.83 44.50
C GLU A 333 21.06 1.87 44.64
N THR A 334 21.56 2.54 45.68
CA THR A 334 23.00 2.58 46.00
C THR A 334 23.22 2.08 47.41
N SER A 335 24.13 1.12 47.58
CA SER A 335 24.51 0.54 48.87
C SER A 335 26.03 0.47 48.98
N VAL A 336 26.56 0.76 50.16
CA VAL A 336 27.99 0.64 50.45
C VAL A 336 28.21 -0.49 51.45
N HIS A 337 29.14 -1.41 51.15
CA HIS A 337 29.48 -2.51 52.04
C HIS A 337 30.96 -2.87 51.94
N GLY A 338 31.68 -2.81 53.06
CA GLY A 338 33.07 -3.30 53.15
C GLY A 338 34.06 -2.62 52.19
N GLY A 339 33.92 -1.31 51.95
CA GLY A 339 34.76 -0.55 51.00
C GLY A 339 34.33 -0.66 49.54
N LEU A 340 33.27 -1.40 49.22
CA LEU A 340 32.69 -1.50 47.89
C LEU A 340 31.41 -0.69 47.79
N VAL A 341 31.29 0.10 46.73
CA VAL A 341 30.05 0.80 46.37
C VAL A 341 29.34 -0.01 45.29
N ARG A 342 28.10 -0.41 45.57
CA ARG A 342 27.17 -0.98 44.60
C ARG A 342 26.11 0.05 44.25
N SER A 343 25.94 0.36 42.96
CA SER A 343 24.84 1.17 42.47
C SER A 343 24.12 0.45 41.34
N GLU A 344 22.80 0.50 41.35
CA GLU A 344 21.93 -0.22 40.43
C GLU A 344 20.82 0.72 39.94
N ALA A 345 20.74 0.89 38.62
CA ALA A 345 19.77 1.73 37.94
C ALA A 345 18.84 0.84 37.12
N ARG A 346 17.53 0.94 37.35
CA ARG A 346 16.49 0.11 36.70
C ARG A 346 15.47 0.98 35.98
N TRP A 347 15.19 0.63 34.74
CA TRP A 347 14.10 1.20 33.93
C TRP A 347 13.15 0.10 33.51
N ARG A 348 11.83 0.33 33.63
CA ARG A 348 10.80 -0.60 33.18
C ARG A 348 10.18 -0.13 31.87
N THR A 349 10.12 -1.03 30.88
CA THR A 349 9.39 -0.85 29.62
C THR A 349 7.90 -1.09 29.87
N ALA A 350 7.23 -0.12 30.50
CA ALA A 350 5.77 -0.16 30.68
C ALA A 350 5.03 0.09 29.36
#